data_AF-A0A6C0CZ01-F1
#
_entry.id   AF-A0A6C0CZ01-F1
#
_cell.length_a   1.000
_cell.length_b   1.000
_cell.length_c   1.000
_cell.angle_alpha   90.00
_cell.angle_beta   90.00
_cell.angle_gamma   90.00
#
_symmetry.space_group_name_H-M   'P 1'
#
loop_
_entity.id
_entity.type
_entity.pdbx_description
1 polymer ?
#
loop_
_entity_poly.entity_id
_entity_poly.type
_entity_poly.pdbx_seq_one_letter_code
_entity_poly.pdbx_strand_id
1 'polypeptide(L)'
;MKSFNAKLSISCINFFKSMLDKKKEISGELVVNRMYKDKNKIIFEFIQDIYSIIVGKKEEVVLYQSKTNFHTHPRIVYISNNVNKGWPSFIDYIGFIRMNGICLFHVIPSLEGIYIISYSQYWCNRKLNISEKFIKNNFNIDRNADISILDYIYIVNNINYKGFPIFKVKYMKWNNASSIFKIYY
;
A
#
# COMPACT_ATOMS: atom_id res chain seq x y z
N MET A 1 -15.23 15.94 7.33
CA MET A 1 -14.56 14.69 6.92
C MET A 1 -13.19 14.63 7.56
N LYS A 2 -12.78 13.51 8.15
CA LYS A 2 -11.57 13.45 8.98
C LYS A 2 -10.37 12.95 8.16
N SER A 3 -9.18 13.34 8.59
CA SER A 3 -7.91 12.91 8.00
C SER A 3 -6.80 13.08 9.01
N PHE A 4 -5.76 12.25 8.93
CA PHE A 4 -4.56 12.40 9.74
C PHE A 4 -3.31 12.44 8.87
N ASN A 5 -2.24 13.00 9.43
CA ASN A 5 -0.92 12.98 8.80
C ASN A 5 -0.17 11.77 9.34
N ALA A 6 0.30 10.91 8.45
CA ALA A 6 1.06 9.72 8.73
C ALA A 6 2.49 9.86 8.20
N LYS A 7 3.41 9.14 8.83
CA LYS A 7 4.81 9.02 8.41
C LYS A 7 5.32 7.64 8.77
N LEU A 8 6.12 7.03 7.91
CA LEU A 8 6.88 5.83 8.27
C LEU A 8 8.16 6.24 8.99
N SER A 9 8.48 5.58 10.09
CA SER A 9 9.74 5.82 10.80
C SER A 9 10.95 5.43 9.92
N ILE A 10 12.13 5.98 10.24
CA ILE A 10 13.37 5.59 9.57
C ILE A 10 13.68 4.11 9.82
N SER A 11 13.43 3.60 11.04
CA SER A 11 13.63 2.19 11.37
C SER A 11 12.73 1.26 10.54
N CYS A 12 11.49 1.68 10.29
CA CYS A 12 10.54 0.94 9.45
C CYS A 12 10.98 0.91 7.98
N ILE A 13 11.43 2.05 7.45
CA ILE A 13 11.98 2.15 6.09
C ILE A 13 13.21 1.25 5.93
N ASN A 14 14.13 1.25 6.91
CA ASN A 14 15.32 0.42 6.88
C ASN A 14 14.97 -1.07 6.97
N PHE A 15 14.00 -1.43 7.81
CA PHE A 15 13.44 -2.78 7.86
C PHE A 15 12.93 -3.20 6.48
N PHE A 16 12.05 -2.41 5.85
CA PHE A 16 11.53 -2.73 4.52
C PHE A 16 12.64 -2.93 3.49
N LYS A 17 13.64 -2.04 3.43
CA LYS A 17 14.79 -2.20 2.53
C LYS A 17 15.51 -3.53 2.75
N SER A 18 15.77 -3.91 4.00
CA SER A 18 16.45 -5.17 4.33
C SER A 18 15.65 -6.42 3.93
N MET A 19 14.33 -6.29 3.77
CA MET A 19 13.44 -7.38 3.39
C MET A 19 13.34 -7.57 1.87
N LEU A 20 13.67 -6.54 1.08
CA LEU A 20 13.56 -6.61 -0.39
C LEU A 20 14.57 -7.54 -1.06
N ASP A 21 15.70 -7.81 -0.42
CA ASP A 21 16.69 -8.78 -0.91
C ASP A 21 16.40 -10.21 -0.43
N LYS A 22 15.29 -10.44 0.29
CA LYS A 22 14.89 -11.78 0.73
C LYS A 22 14.21 -12.55 -0.40
N LYS A 23 14.20 -13.88 -0.28
CA LYS A 23 13.62 -14.81 -1.26
C LYS A 23 12.10 -15.02 -1.11
N LYS A 24 11.46 -14.37 -0.15
CA LYS A 24 10.05 -14.56 0.17
C LYS A 24 9.43 -13.23 0.51
N GLU A 25 8.18 -13.05 0.10
CA GLU A 25 7.36 -11.94 0.58
C GLU A 25 7.14 -12.07 2.09
N ILE A 26 6.99 -10.94 2.75
CA ILE A 26 6.51 -10.87 4.12
C ILE A 26 5.31 -9.93 4.18
N SER A 27 4.42 -10.17 5.13
CA SER A 27 3.33 -9.25 5.49
C SER A 27 3.33 -9.02 7.00
N GLY A 28 2.62 -7.98 7.44
CA GLY A 28 2.45 -7.70 8.85
C GLY A 28 1.66 -6.43 9.11
N GLU A 29 1.62 -6.05 10.38
CA GLU A 29 0.98 -4.85 10.87
C GLU A 29 1.96 -3.69 11.00
N LEU A 30 1.47 -2.49 10.72
CA LEU A 30 2.08 -1.23 11.12
C LEU A 30 1.36 -0.74 12.37
N VAL A 31 2.11 -0.34 13.40
CA VAL A 31 1.58 0.23 14.64
C VAL A 31 2.09 1.65 14.83
N VAL A 32 1.33 2.46 15.56
CA VAL A 32 1.76 3.83 15.91
C VAL A 32 2.89 3.72 16.93
N ASN A 33 4.09 4.14 16.54
CA ASN A 33 5.24 4.24 17.43
C ASN A 33 5.12 5.45 18.36
N ARG A 34 4.80 6.60 17.76
CA ARG A 34 4.62 7.86 18.49
C ARG A 34 3.73 8.82 17.72
N MET A 35 3.18 9.76 18.45
CA MET A 35 2.45 10.90 17.93
C MET A 35 3.15 12.18 18.36
N TYR A 36 3.37 13.11 17.43
CA TYR A 36 3.97 14.41 17.74
C TYR A 36 3.36 15.52 16.90
N LYS A 37 3.54 16.76 17.37
CA LYS A 37 3.12 17.96 16.66
C LYS A 37 4.30 18.52 15.88
N ASP A 38 4.12 18.75 14.59
CA ASP A 38 5.05 19.50 13.74
C ASP A 38 4.28 20.68 13.15
N LYS A 39 4.68 21.90 13.52
CA LYS A 39 3.95 23.14 13.24
C LYS A 39 2.49 23.01 13.72
N ASN A 40 1.53 23.07 12.81
CA ASN A 40 0.09 22.97 13.11
C ASN A 40 -0.51 21.60 12.75
N LYS A 41 0.32 20.56 12.62
CA LYS A 41 -0.12 19.22 12.23
C LYS A 41 0.25 18.20 13.29
N ILE A 42 -0.70 17.34 13.66
CA ILE A 42 -0.43 16.11 14.40
C ILE A 42 0.04 15.06 13.38
N ILE A 43 1.18 14.45 13.66
CA ILE A 43 1.80 13.40 12.85
C ILE A 43 1.79 12.09 13.66
N PHE A 44 1.27 11.04 13.05
CA PHE A 44 1.34 9.67 13.52
C PHE A 44 2.50 8.98 12.82
N GLU A 45 3.54 8.63 13.57
CA GLU A 45 4.67 7.90 13.04
C GLU A 45 4.47 6.39 13.26
N PHE A 46 4.56 5.63 12.17
CA PHE A 46 4.32 4.20 12.15
C PHE A 46 5.63 3.41 12.09
N ILE A 47 5.64 2.28 12.80
CA ILE A 47 6.65 1.23 12.73
C ILE A 47 5.98 -0.10 12.39
N GLN A 48 6.74 -1.05 11.89
CA GLN A 48 6.31 -2.44 11.79
C GLN A 48 6.25 -3.09 13.17
N ASP A 49 5.22 -3.88 13.43
CA ASP A 49 5.20 -4.80 14.57
C ASP A 49 5.93 -6.10 14.19
N ILE A 50 7.06 -6.35 14.83
CA ILE A 50 7.91 -7.52 14.54
C ILE A 50 7.23 -8.85 14.88
N TYR A 51 6.27 -8.86 15.81
CA TYR A 51 5.56 -10.07 16.21
C TYR A 51 4.42 -10.41 15.25
N SER A 52 3.98 -9.45 14.43
CA SER A 52 2.95 -9.64 13.41
C SER A 52 3.49 -10.18 12.08
N ILE A 53 4.81 -10.35 11.94
CA ILE A 53 5.43 -10.70 10.65
C ILE A 53 5.05 -12.13 10.24
N ILE A 54 4.39 -12.23 9.10
CA ILE A 54 4.09 -13.49 8.42
C ILE A 54 4.99 -13.60 7.20
N VAL A 55 5.71 -14.72 7.08
CA VAL A 55 6.50 -15.03 5.89
C VAL A 55 5.64 -15.79 4.90
N GLY A 56 5.48 -15.24 3.70
CA GLY A 56 4.71 -15.83 2.62
C GLY A 56 5.31 -17.13 2.08
N LYS A 57 4.52 -17.81 1.25
CA LYS A 57 5.02 -18.82 0.32
C LYS A 57 5.49 -18.11 -0.95
N LYS A 58 6.26 -18.82 -1.81
CA LYS A 58 7.00 -18.30 -2.98
C LYS A 58 6.57 -16.91 -3.50
N GLU A 59 5.30 -16.76 -3.89
CA GLU A 59 4.75 -15.53 -4.50
C GLU A 59 3.42 -15.10 -3.87
N GLU A 60 3.07 -15.65 -2.71
CA GLU A 60 1.81 -15.33 -2.05
C GLU A 60 2.03 -15.17 -0.56
N VAL A 61 1.67 -14.00 -0.05
CA VAL A 61 1.52 -13.76 1.38
C VAL A 61 0.07 -13.41 1.70
N VAL A 62 -0.46 -14.01 2.76
CA VAL A 62 -1.78 -13.65 3.27
C VAL A 62 -1.70 -12.23 3.81
N LEU A 63 -2.58 -11.35 3.34
CA LEU A 63 -2.70 -10.00 3.88
C LEU A 63 -3.07 -10.06 5.35
N TYR A 64 -2.24 -9.44 6.19
CA TYR A 64 -2.50 -9.34 7.62
C TYR A 64 -3.70 -8.43 7.86
N GLN A 65 -4.76 -8.93 8.51
CA GLN A 65 -5.98 -8.16 8.75
C GLN A 65 -5.78 -7.20 9.94
N SER A 66 -5.39 -5.96 9.66
CA SER A 66 -5.28 -4.90 10.67
C SER A 66 -5.69 -3.54 10.13
N LYS A 67 -5.72 -2.53 11.01
CA LYS A 67 -6.04 -1.15 10.63
C LYS A 67 -5.00 -0.55 9.69
N THR A 68 -3.76 -0.99 9.80
CA THR A 68 -2.64 -0.52 8.98
C THR A 68 -1.70 -1.69 8.79
N ASN A 69 -1.50 -2.13 7.56
CA ASN A 69 -0.71 -3.32 7.25
C ASN A 69 0.25 -3.07 6.09
N PHE A 70 1.10 -4.05 5.85
CA PHE A 70 2.02 -4.05 4.73
C PHE A 70 2.22 -5.45 4.16
N HIS A 71 2.71 -5.52 2.92
CA HIS A 71 3.49 -6.64 2.44
C HIS A 71 4.55 -6.18 1.45
N THR A 72 5.63 -6.94 1.32
CA THR A 72 6.77 -6.59 0.45
C THR A 72 6.66 -7.26 -0.91
N HIS A 73 7.09 -6.57 -1.97
CA HIS A 73 7.44 -7.17 -3.26
C HIS A 73 8.97 -7.26 -3.37
N PRO A 74 9.60 -8.36 -2.90
CA PRO A 74 11.05 -8.54 -2.94
C PRO A 74 11.56 -8.79 -4.36
N ARG A 75 12.87 -8.67 -4.55
CA ARG A 75 13.56 -8.84 -5.85
C ARG A 75 13.19 -10.13 -6.58
N ILE A 76 12.95 -11.23 -5.85
CA ILE A 76 12.61 -12.51 -6.46
C ILE A 76 11.30 -12.42 -7.28
N VAL A 77 10.34 -11.60 -6.86
CA VAL A 77 9.07 -11.40 -7.57
C VAL A 77 9.31 -10.76 -8.94
N TYR A 78 10.28 -9.85 -9.05
CA TYR A 78 10.62 -9.19 -10.31
C TYR A 78 11.23 -10.18 -11.29
N ILE A 79 12.15 -11.01 -10.79
CA ILE A 79 12.83 -12.04 -11.57
C ILE A 79 11.83 -13.09 -12.03
N SER A 80 11.00 -13.62 -11.13
CA SER A 80 10.03 -14.67 -11.48
C SER A 80 8.95 -14.16 -12.43
N ASN A 81 8.60 -12.89 -12.33
CA ASN A 81 7.58 -12.28 -13.17
C ASN A 81 8.11 -11.59 -14.44
N ASN A 82 9.44 -11.54 -14.63
CA ASN A 82 10.08 -10.83 -15.73
C ASN A 82 9.61 -9.36 -15.86
N VAL A 83 9.52 -8.65 -14.72
CA VAL A 83 9.10 -7.24 -14.65
C VAL A 83 10.20 -6.37 -14.08
N ASN A 84 10.22 -5.10 -14.45
CA ASN A 84 11.16 -4.10 -13.93
C ASN A 84 10.57 -3.20 -12.83
N LYS A 85 9.28 -3.33 -12.56
CA LYS A 85 8.52 -2.55 -11.56
C LYS A 85 7.66 -3.53 -10.76
N GLY A 86 7.58 -3.31 -9.45
CA GLY A 86 6.77 -4.13 -8.55
C GLY A 86 5.65 -3.30 -7.96
N TRP A 87 4.94 -2.55 -8.79
CA TRP A 87 3.72 -1.87 -8.37
C TRP A 87 2.67 -2.89 -7.90
N PRO A 88 1.69 -2.44 -7.11
CA PRO A 88 0.58 -3.29 -6.69
C PRO A 88 -0.17 -3.89 -7.89
N SER A 89 -0.52 -5.16 -7.79
CA SER A 89 -1.35 -5.89 -8.73
C SER A 89 -2.84 -5.71 -8.41
N PHE A 90 -3.74 -6.14 -9.31
CA PHE A 90 -5.18 -6.14 -9.02
C PHE A 90 -5.54 -7.00 -7.79
N ILE A 91 -4.75 -8.02 -7.46
CA ILE A 91 -4.96 -8.89 -6.29
C ILE A 91 -4.77 -8.09 -5.00
N ASP A 92 -3.79 -7.19 -4.95
CA ASP A 92 -3.54 -6.31 -3.81
C ASP A 92 -4.74 -5.39 -3.54
N TYR A 93 -5.34 -4.86 -4.61
CA TYR A 93 -6.56 -4.04 -4.51
C TYR A 93 -7.79 -4.83 -4.09
N ILE A 94 -7.96 -6.06 -4.57
CA ILE A 94 -9.02 -6.97 -4.10
C ILE A 94 -8.84 -7.25 -2.61
N GLY A 95 -7.62 -7.59 -2.20
CA GLY A 95 -7.28 -7.83 -0.81
C GLY A 95 -7.58 -6.62 0.08
N PHE A 96 -7.20 -5.42 -0.37
CA PHE A 96 -7.52 -4.17 0.32
C PHE A 96 -9.02 -3.91 0.43
N ILE A 97 -9.79 -4.16 -0.63
CA ILE A 97 -11.26 -4.05 -0.63
C ILE A 97 -11.93 -5.01 0.35
N ARG A 98 -11.43 -6.24 0.45
CA ARG A 98 -11.94 -7.22 1.43
C ARG A 98 -11.77 -6.75 2.88
N MET A 99 -10.87 -5.80 3.13
CA MET A 99 -10.65 -5.17 4.44
C MET A 99 -11.38 -3.82 4.60
N ASN A 100 -12.38 -3.52 3.76
CA ASN A 100 -13.13 -2.27 3.85
C ASN A 100 -13.77 -2.07 5.24
N GLY A 101 -13.63 -0.85 5.76
CA GLY A 101 -14.08 -0.47 7.11
C GLY A 101 -13.14 -0.92 8.22
N ILE A 102 -12.09 -1.67 7.90
CA ILE A 102 -11.08 -2.15 8.86
C ILE A 102 -9.73 -1.48 8.58
N CYS A 103 -9.22 -1.62 7.36
CA CYS A 103 -7.89 -1.12 6.98
C CYS A 103 -7.96 0.34 6.49
N LEU A 104 -7.24 1.23 7.18
CA LEU A 104 -7.10 2.65 6.86
C LEU A 104 -6.16 2.88 5.68
N PHE A 105 -5.02 2.18 5.68
CA PHE A 105 -4.08 2.17 4.57
C PHE A 105 -3.20 0.92 4.58
N HIS A 106 -2.75 0.55 3.40
CA HIS A 106 -1.90 -0.59 3.13
C HIS A 106 -0.61 -0.14 2.44
N VAL A 107 0.54 -0.66 2.89
CA VAL A 107 1.86 -0.26 2.41
C VAL A 107 2.53 -1.39 1.66
N ILE A 108 3.05 -1.10 0.46
CA ILE A 108 3.75 -2.07 -0.38
C ILE A 108 5.17 -1.56 -0.66
N PRO A 109 6.18 -2.00 0.10
CA PRO A 109 7.57 -1.79 -0.23
C PRO A 109 7.98 -2.58 -1.48
N SER A 110 8.71 -1.93 -2.37
CA SER A 110 9.14 -2.40 -3.70
C SER A 110 10.58 -1.97 -3.97
N LEU A 111 11.25 -2.49 -5.01
CA LEU A 111 12.64 -2.10 -5.31
C LEU A 111 12.75 -0.61 -5.63
N GLU A 112 11.78 -0.04 -6.32
CA GLU A 112 11.76 1.37 -6.71
C GLU A 112 11.36 2.31 -5.55
N GLY A 113 10.62 1.84 -4.54
CA GLY A 113 10.12 2.69 -3.45
C GLY A 113 8.98 2.08 -2.66
N ILE A 114 8.08 2.91 -2.17
CA ILE A 114 6.92 2.49 -1.36
C ILE A 114 5.64 2.98 -2.02
N TYR A 115 4.70 2.05 -2.21
CA TYR A 115 3.32 2.36 -2.55
C TYR A 115 2.46 2.38 -1.29
N ILE A 116 1.54 3.33 -1.21
CA ILE A 116 0.57 3.45 -0.12
C ILE A 116 -0.81 3.47 -0.75
N ILE A 117 -1.62 2.47 -0.43
CA ILE A 117 -3.00 2.33 -0.88
C ILE A 117 -3.91 2.74 0.28
N SER A 118 -4.88 3.61 -0.01
CA SER A 118 -5.96 3.95 0.92
C SER A 118 -7.25 4.13 0.14
N TYR A 119 -8.39 4.19 0.84
CA TYR A 119 -9.64 4.60 0.21
C TYR A 119 -9.59 6.08 -0.16
N SER A 120 -10.28 6.44 -1.24
CA SER A 120 -10.49 7.84 -1.54
C SER A 120 -11.32 8.52 -0.44
N GLN A 121 -11.25 9.84 -0.43
CA GLN A 121 -12.02 10.71 0.45
C GLN A 121 -13.52 10.35 0.50
N TYR A 122 -14.12 9.97 -0.64
CA TYR A 122 -15.55 9.62 -0.66
C TYR A 122 -15.85 8.30 0.05
N TRP A 123 -14.96 7.30 -0.07
CA TRP A 123 -15.21 5.93 0.38
C TRP A 123 -14.72 5.63 1.80
N CYS A 124 -13.88 6.46 2.41
CA CYS A 124 -13.27 6.17 3.72
C CYS A 124 -14.29 5.97 4.86
N ASN A 125 -15.50 6.50 4.73
CA ASN A 125 -16.61 6.34 5.69
C ASN A 125 -17.85 5.66 5.09
N ARG A 126 -17.69 4.95 3.95
CA ARG A 126 -18.82 4.34 3.24
C ARG A 126 -18.57 2.86 3.01
N LYS A 127 -19.63 2.07 3.15
CA LYS A 127 -19.59 0.67 2.73
C LYS A 127 -19.43 0.62 1.20
N LEU A 128 -18.30 0.07 0.79
CA LEU A 128 -17.92 -0.23 -0.58
C LEU A 128 -18.36 -1.66 -0.83
N ASN A 129 -19.42 -1.83 -1.60
CA ASN A 129 -19.86 -3.14 -2.08
C ASN A 129 -19.51 -3.24 -3.57
N ILE A 130 -18.30 -3.72 -3.84
CA ILE A 130 -17.74 -3.86 -5.18
C ILE A 130 -17.32 -5.32 -5.35
N SER A 131 -17.66 -5.90 -6.50
CA SER A 131 -17.26 -7.26 -6.84
C SER A 131 -15.80 -7.31 -7.27
N GLU A 132 -15.13 -8.43 -7.03
CA GLU A 132 -13.77 -8.67 -7.53
C GLU A 132 -13.70 -8.56 -9.05
N LYS A 133 -14.76 -9.01 -9.73
CA LYS A 133 -14.92 -8.88 -11.18
C LYS A 133 -14.88 -7.42 -11.63
N PHE A 134 -15.48 -6.50 -10.88
CA PHE A 134 -15.40 -5.07 -11.20
C PHE A 134 -13.96 -4.59 -11.18
N ILE A 135 -13.19 -4.93 -10.13
CA ILE A 135 -11.79 -4.52 -10.01
C ILE A 135 -10.96 -5.13 -11.12
N LYS A 136 -11.08 -6.43 -11.35
CA LYS A 136 -10.36 -7.12 -12.43
C LYS A 136 -10.63 -6.50 -13.80
N ASN A 137 -11.88 -6.11 -14.09
CA ASN A 137 -12.26 -5.54 -15.38
C ASN A 137 -11.83 -4.08 -15.55
N ASN A 138 -11.70 -3.31 -14.47
CA ASN A 138 -11.31 -1.91 -14.51
C ASN A 138 -9.81 -1.69 -14.24
N PHE A 139 -9.14 -2.69 -13.66
CA PHE A 139 -7.68 -2.74 -13.52
C PHE A 139 -7.09 -3.25 -14.84
N ASN A 140 -7.15 -2.42 -15.88
CA ASN A 140 -6.65 -2.74 -17.21
C ASN A 140 -5.17 -2.34 -17.35
N ILE A 141 -4.31 -2.89 -16.49
CA ILE A 141 -2.87 -2.66 -16.53
C ILE A 141 -2.20 -4.02 -16.73
N ASP A 142 -1.57 -4.21 -17.88
CA ASP A 142 -0.69 -5.36 -18.09
C ASP A 142 0.51 -5.25 -17.14
N ARG A 143 0.84 -6.35 -16.47
CA ARG A 143 2.02 -6.47 -15.61
C ARG A 143 3.33 -6.10 -16.31
N ASN A 144 3.41 -6.33 -17.63
CA ASN A 144 4.56 -6.03 -18.47
C ASN A 144 4.40 -4.70 -19.22
N ALA A 145 3.36 -3.92 -18.92
CA ALA A 145 3.15 -2.63 -19.57
C ALA A 145 4.34 -1.70 -19.31
N ASP A 146 4.87 -1.10 -20.36
CA ASP A 146 5.89 -0.08 -20.24
C ASP A 146 5.26 1.30 -19.93
N ILE A 147 4.64 1.41 -18.76
CA ILE A 147 4.06 2.66 -18.26
C ILE A 147 4.88 3.21 -17.10
N SER A 148 4.92 4.53 -16.94
CA SER A 148 5.63 5.11 -15.80
C SER A 148 4.89 4.82 -14.48
N ILE A 149 5.60 4.94 -13.35
CA ILE A 149 4.97 4.84 -12.01
C ILE A 149 3.88 5.91 -11.85
N LEU A 150 4.05 7.09 -12.45
CA LEU A 150 3.07 8.17 -12.40
C LEU A 150 1.81 7.83 -13.19
N ASP A 151 1.96 7.23 -14.37
CA ASP A 151 0.83 6.77 -15.20
C ASP A 151 0.08 5.64 -14.49
N TYR A 152 0.79 4.69 -13.90
CA TYR A 152 0.20 3.65 -13.07
C TYR A 152 -0.68 4.24 -11.95
N ILE A 153 -0.13 5.20 -11.18
CA ILE A 153 -0.87 5.88 -10.10
C ILE A 153 -2.09 6.62 -10.66
N TYR A 154 -1.93 7.29 -11.80
CA TYR A 154 -3.01 8.00 -12.45
C TYR A 154 -4.14 7.05 -12.84
N ILE A 155 -3.83 5.93 -13.51
CA ILE A 155 -4.83 4.93 -13.92
C ILE A 155 -5.59 4.41 -12.70
N VAL A 156 -4.89 3.95 -11.67
CA VAL A 156 -5.53 3.36 -10.48
C VAL A 156 -6.37 4.39 -9.71
N ASN A 157 -5.88 5.63 -9.57
CA ASN A 157 -6.63 6.69 -8.90
C ASN A 157 -7.86 7.16 -9.70
N ASN A 158 -7.98 6.79 -10.98
CA ASN A 158 -9.15 7.08 -11.81
C ASN A 158 -10.11 5.88 -11.94
N ILE A 159 -9.83 4.75 -11.26
CA ILE A 159 -10.81 3.67 -11.16
C ILE A 159 -11.99 4.16 -10.31
N ASN A 160 -13.10 4.43 -10.99
CA ASN A 160 -14.30 5.01 -10.42
C ASN A 160 -15.40 3.97 -10.21
N TYR A 161 -16.06 4.02 -9.06
CA TYR A 161 -17.31 3.29 -8.83
C TYR A 161 -18.41 4.29 -8.47
N LYS A 162 -19.57 4.19 -9.11
CA LYS A 162 -20.69 5.13 -8.92
C LYS A 162 -20.27 6.60 -9.06
N GLY A 163 -19.35 6.91 -9.97
CA GLY A 163 -18.86 8.26 -10.22
C GLY A 163 -17.78 8.78 -9.27
N PHE A 164 -17.30 7.98 -8.31
CA PHE A 164 -16.28 8.40 -7.36
C PHE A 164 -15.04 7.49 -7.42
N PRO A 165 -13.81 8.05 -7.39
CA PRO A 165 -12.58 7.27 -7.31
C PRO A 165 -12.61 6.32 -6.13
N ILE A 166 -12.23 5.05 -6.31
CA ILE A 166 -12.23 4.07 -5.21
C ILE A 166 -11.00 4.30 -4.33
N PHE A 167 -9.84 4.38 -4.96
CA PHE A 167 -8.55 4.35 -4.28
C PHE A 167 -7.89 5.72 -4.26
N LYS A 168 -6.98 5.88 -3.30
CA LYS A 168 -5.93 6.88 -3.28
C LYS A 168 -4.61 6.15 -3.12
N VAL A 169 -3.88 6.05 -4.22
CA VAL A 169 -2.53 5.49 -4.29
C VAL A 169 -1.52 6.63 -4.30
N LYS A 170 -0.51 6.51 -3.44
CA LYS A 170 0.66 7.38 -3.41
C LYS A 170 1.91 6.52 -3.57
N TYR A 171 2.89 7.04 -4.31
CA TYR A 171 4.22 6.47 -4.39
C TYR A 171 5.24 7.39 -3.73
N MET A 172 6.23 6.80 -3.07
CA MET A 172 7.31 7.50 -2.40
C MET A 172 8.63 6.81 -2.73
N LYS A 173 9.55 7.53 -3.37
CA LYS A 173 10.93 7.07 -3.57
C LYS A 173 11.60 6.82 -2.22
N TRP A 174 12.57 5.91 -2.18
CA TRP A 174 13.27 5.53 -0.94
C TRP A 174 13.91 6.69 -0.18
N ASN A 175 14.48 7.67 -0.89
CA ASN A 175 15.08 8.86 -0.27
C ASN A 175 14.05 9.79 0.39
N ASN A 176 12.78 9.69 -0.01
CA ASN A 176 11.67 10.48 0.48
C ASN A 176 10.62 9.65 1.23
N ALA A 177 10.90 8.37 1.51
CA ALA A 177 9.95 7.43 2.11
C ALA A 177 9.51 7.83 3.54
N SER A 178 10.29 8.68 4.22
CA SER A 178 9.98 9.24 5.54
C SER A 178 9.16 10.54 5.47
N SER A 179 8.74 10.97 4.28
CA SER A 179 7.91 12.16 4.14
C SER A 179 6.51 11.93 4.70
N ILE A 180 5.85 13.02 5.08
CA ILE A 180 4.48 12.96 5.58
C ILE A 180 3.52 12.65 4.43
N PHE A 181 2.52 11.81 4.69
CA PHE A 181 1.39 11.55 3.80
C PHE A 181 0.07 11.68 4.56
N LYS A 182 -1.01 11.94 3.81
CA LYS A 182 -2.33 12.19 4.38
C LYS A 182 -3.23 10.99 4.12
N ILE A 183 -3.89 10.51 5.17
CA ILE A 183 -4.87 9.42 5.10
C ILE A 183 -6.23 9.95 5.51
N TYR A 184 -7.26 9.56 4.75
CA TYR A 184 -8.66 9.87 5.02
C TYR A 184 -9.33 8.71 5.74
N TYR A 185 -10.20 9.02 6.69
CA TYR A 185 -10.93 8.06 7.50
C TYR A 185 -12.23 8.67 8.02
#